data_AF-A0A7W2I4B3-F1
#
_entry.id   AF-A0A7W2I4B3-F1
#
_cell.length_a   1.000
_cell.length_b   1.000
_cell.length_c   1.000
_cell.angle_alpha   90.00
_cell.angle_beta   90.00
_cell.angle_gamma   90.00
#
_symmetry.space_group_name_H-M   'P 1'
#
loop_
_entity.id
_entity.type
_entity.pdbx_description
1 polymer ?
#
loop_
_entity_poly.entity_id
_entity_poly.type
_entity_poly.pdbx_seq_one_letter_code
_entity_poly.pdbx_strand_id
1 'polypeptide(L)'
;MRRIWAFTLPLLLVGCVQEVEVVEEESTVTIRSIGDILVHSDVYTTARTDTGFDFSRMFEPVSEYMQDADITTANMEVPVAGEEFGLSGYPQFNAPPEIIDALAGAGVDIVNNATNHSMDRGWRGRGGVDRQHARARHALHRQLRL
;
A
#
# COMPACT_ATOMS: atom_id res chain seq x y z
N MET A 1 83.81 -17.69 35.74
CA MET A 1 83.09 -18.49 34.72
C MET A 1 81.64 -18.02 34.66
N ARG A 2 81.17 -17.72 33.43
CA ARG A 2 79.79 -17.54 32.94
C ARG A 2 78.82 -16.62 33.71
N ARG A 3 78.72 -15.36 33.26
CA ARG A 3 77.60 -14.45 33.53
C ARG A 3 76.42 -14.88 32.66
N ILE A 4 75.30 -15.24 33.29
CA ILE A 4 74.03 -15.51 32.60
C ILE A 4 73.33 -14.14 32.48
N TRP A 5 73.12 -13.67 31.25
CA TRP A 5 72.29 -12.50 30.98
C TRP A 5 70.88 -13.01 30.68
N ALA A 6 69.93 -12.75 31.57
CA ALA A 6 68.52 -12.99 31.31
C ALA A 6 68.01 -11.88 30.36
N PHE A 7 67.88 -12.20 29.08
CA PHE A 7 67.14 -11.35 28.14
C PHE A 7 65.65 -11.73 28.25
N THR A 8 64.90 -10.97 29.03
CA THR A 8 63.44 -10.98 28.94
C THR A 8 63.05 -10.20 27.70
N LEU A 9 62.70 -10.91 26.63
CA LEU A 9 62.12 -10.32 25.43
C LEU A 9 60.68 -9.88 25.78
N PRO A 10 60.33 -8.59 25.72
CA PRO A 10 58.94 -8.20 25.93
C PRO A 10 58.14 -8.70 24.73
N LEU A 11 57.22 -9.64 25.00
CA LEU A 11 56.25 -10.12 24.02
C LEU A 11 55.27 -8.97 23.73
N LEU A 12 55.55 -8.17 22.70
CA LEU A 12 54.60 -7.19 22.17
C LEU A 12 53.46 -7.95 21.48
N LEU A 13 52.43 -8.27 22.26
CA LEU A 13 51.09 -8.58 21.75
C LEU A 13 50.53 -7.30 21.15
N VAL A 14 50.87 -7.03 19.88
CA VAL A 14 50.10 -6.11 19.05
C VAL A 14 48.77 -6.80 18.77
N GLY A 15 47.81 -6.59 19.68
CA GLY A 15 46.43 -6.95 19.43
C GLY A 15 45.94 -6.16 18.22
N CYS A 16 45.55 -6.86 17.17
CA CYS A 16 44.89 -6.26 16.02
C CYS A 16 43.51 -5.78 16.51
N VAL A 17 43.41 -4.50 16.87
CA VAL A 17 42.11 -3.84 17.06
C VAL A 17 41.63 -3.50 15.66
N GLN A 18 40.82 -4.37 15.06
CA GLN A 18 40.04 -4.00 13.89
C GLN A 18 38.89 -3.12 14.37
N GLU A 19 38.94 -1.83 14.04
CA GLU A 19 37.76 -0.98 14.15
C GLU A 19 36.69 -1.56 13.24
N VAL A 20 35.61 -2.05 13.85
CA VAL A 20 34.43 -2.49 13.11
C VAL A 20 33.73 -1.21 12.65
N GLU A 21 33.95 -0.86 11.40
CA GLU A 21 33.25 0.24 10.75
C GLU A 21 31.78 -0.19 10.57
N VAL A 22 30.89 0.36 11.40
CA VAL A 22 29.46 0.12 11.28
C VAL A 22 28.98 0.97 10.11
N VAL A 23 28.84 0.35 8.95
CA VAL A 23 28.17 0.97 7.81
C VAL A 23 26.67 0.94 8.10
N GLU A 24 26.12 2.08 8.53
CA GLU A 24 24.66 2.25 8.60
C GLU A 24 24.15 2.32 7.16
N GLU A 25 23.49 1.27 6.68
CA GLU A 25 22.76 1.35 5.41
C GLU A 25 21.51 2.20 5.60
N GLU A 26 21.45 3.34 4.91
CA GLU A 26 20.23 4.14 4.86
C GLU A 26 19.19 3.47 3.95
N SER A 27 18.09 3.00 4.54
CA SER A 27 16.92 2.51 3.81
C SER A 27 15.87 3.61 3.67
N THR A 28 15.38 3.85 2.46
CA THR A 28 14.27 4.76 2.20
C THR A 28 13.01 3.98 1.79
N VAL A 29 11.85 4.55 2.09
CA VAL A 29 10.55 4.06 1.59
C VAL A 29 9.73 5.23 1.09
N THR A 30 9.13 5.11 -0.09
CA THR A 30 8.27 6.12 -0.70
C THR A 30 6.82 5.72 -0.53
N ILE A 31 6.04 6.54 0.17
CA ILE A 31 4.59 6.35 0.33
C ILE A 31 3.87 7.45 -0.43
N ARG A 32 2.88 7.07 -1.24
CA ARG A 32 1.91 7.98 -1.82
C ARG A 32 0.53 7.74 -1.26
N SER A 33 -0.23 8.82 -1.15
CA SER A 33 -1.62 8.78 -0.73
C SER A 33 -2.42 9.62 -1.71
N ILE A 34 -3.46 9.02 -2.28
CA ILE A 34 -4.49 9.76 -3.00
C ILE A 34 -5.65 10.07 -2.05
N GLY A 35 -6.41 11.12 -2.39
CA GLY A 35 -7.57 11.56 -1.62
C GLY A 35 -8.78 10.65 -1.82
N ASP A 36 -9.94 11.23 -1.52
CA ASP A 36 -11.22 10.53 -1.48
C ASP A 36 -11.66 10.00 -2.85
N ILE A 37 -11.84 8.69 -2.93
CA ILE A 37 -12.54 8.03 -4.03
C ILE A 37 -14.03 8.06 -3.73
N LEU A 38 -14.66 9.12 -4.17
CA LEU A 38 -16.07 9.41 -3.95
C LEU A 38 -16.89 9.13 -5.22
N VAL A 39 -17.52 7.95 -5.26
CA VAL A 39 -18.29 7.50 -6.42
C VAL A 39 -19.75 7.92 -6.30
N HIS A 40 -20.10 9.05 -6.93
CA HIS A 40 -21.49 9.46 -7.15
C HIS A 40 -22.15 8.71 -8.31
N SER A 41 -23.46 8.91 -8.48
CA SER A 41 -24.25 8.29 -9.54
C SER A 41 -23.72 8.55 -10.94
N ASP A 42 -23.26 9.78 -11.20
CA ASP A 42 -22.76 10.13 -12.52
C ASP A 42 -21.42 9.44 -12.81
N VAL A 43 -20.60 9.21 -11.77
CA VAL A 43 -19.32 8.51 -11.87
C VAL A 43 -19.55 7.05 -12.27
N TYR A 44 -20.34 6.29 -11.51
CA TYR A 44 -20.60 4.90 -11.89
C TYR A 44 -21.46 4.78 -13.15
N THR A 45 -22.31 5.76 -13.47
CA THR A 45 -23.06 5.76 -14.73
C THR A 45 -22.12 5.93 -15.93
N THR A 46 -21.10 6.78 -15.80
CA THR A 46 -20.05 6.94 -16.82
C THR A 46 -19.20 5.69 -16.97
N ALA A 47 -18.94 4.97 -15.87
CA ALA A 47 -18.20 3.71 -15.88
C ALA A 47 -19.03 2.51 -16.38
N ARG A 48 -20.35 2.66 -16.59
CA ARG A 48 -21.22 1.53 -16.91
C ARG A 48 -20.91 0.95 -18.30
N THR A 49 -20.85 -0.37 -18.37
CA THR A 49 -20.72 -1.16 -19.60
C THR A 49 -21.95 -2.04 -19.81
N ASP A 50 -21.98 -2.84 -20.87
CA ASP A 50 -23.07 -3.79 -21.13
C ASP A 50 -23.15 -4.91 -20.08
N THR A 51 -22.07 -5.17 -19.33
CA THR A 51 -21.95 -6.33 -18.43
C THR A 51 -21.56 -5.98 -16.99
N GLY A 52 -21.35 -4.69 -16.67
CA GLY A 52 -20.91 -4.26 -15.35
C GLY A 52 -20.36 -2.83 -15.37
N PHE A 53 -19.24 -2.61 -14.69
CA PHE A 53 -18.59 -1.30 -14.61
C PHE A 53 -17.09 -1.38 -14.92
N ASP A 54 -16.57 -0.38 -15.63
CA ASP A 54 -15.15 -0.20 -15.92
C ASP A 54 -14.71 1.23 -15.58
N PHE A 55 -13.93 1.35 -14.51
CA PHE A 55 -13.38 2.63 -14.04
C PHE A 55 -11.94 2.85 -14.53
N SER A 56 -11.32 1.89 -15.23
CA SER A 56 -9.88 1.92 -15.57
C SER A 56 -9.48 3.20 -16.31
N ARG A 57 -10.29 3.62 -17.29
CA ARG A 57 -10.06 4.84 -18.09
C ARG A 57 -10.05 6.13 -17.27
N MET A 58 -10.71 6.15 -16.11
CA MET A 58 -10.71 7.34 -15.24
C MET A 58 -9.38 7.52 -14.51
N PHE A 59 -8.64 6.42 -14.28
CA PHE A 59 -7.36 6.43 -13.58
C PHE A 59 -6.15 6.38 -14.52
N GLU A 60 -6.32 5.97 -15.78
CA GLU A 60 -5.25 5.89 -16.78
C GLU A 60 -4.37 7.16 -16.81
N PRO A 61 -4.91 8.40 -16.83
CA PRO A 61 -4.10 9.62 -16.93
C PRO A 61 -3.20 9.90 -15.71
N VAL A 62 -3.47 9.26 -14.57
CA VAL A 62 -2.75 9.48 -13.30
C VAL A 62 -2.03 8.22 -12.79
N SER A 63 -2.15 7.11 -13.51
CA SER A 63 -1.61 5.81 -13.12
C SER A 63 -0.08 5.81 -12.93
N GLU A 64 0.66 6.56 -13.76
CA GLU A 64 2.11 6.69 -13.63
C GLU A 64 2.53 7.24 -12.26
N TYR A 65 1.80 8.23 -11.73
CA TYR A 65 2.10 8.83 -10.42
C TYR A 65 1.74 7.90 -9.26
N MET A 66 0.75 7.02 -9.45
CA MET A 66 0.35 6.04 -8.44
C MET A 66 1.30 4.83 -8.39
N GLN A 67 2.00 4.52 -9.49
CA GLN A 67 2.89 3.35 -9.57
C GLN A 67 4.34 3.63 -9.13
N ASP A 68 4.76 4.89 -9.10
CA ASP A 68 6.14 5.28 -8.80
C ASP A 68 6.43 5.37 -7.27
N ALA A 69 5.88 4.47 -6.46
CA ALA A 69 6.06 4.44 -5.01
C ALA A 69 6.17 2.99 -4.50
N ASP A 70 6.75 2.80 -3.31
CA ASP A 70 6.79 1.47 -2.67
C ASP A 70 5.43 1.06 -2.14
N ILE A 71 4.64 2.04 -1.68
CA ILE A 71 3.26 1.86 -1.23
C ILE A 71 2.41 3.06 -1.67
N THR A 72 1.34 2.79 -2.39
CA THR A 72 0.29 3.77 -2.70
C THR A 72 -1.00 3.42 -1.98
N THR A 73 -1.54 4.41 -1.26
CA THR A 73 -2.80 4.28 -0.51
C THR A 73 -3.90 5.14 -1.12
N ALA A 74 -5.15 4.71 -0.96
CA ALA A 74 -6.33 5.47 -1.34
C ALA A 74 -7.35 5.48 -0.19
N ASN A 75 -8.01 6.62 0.02
CA ASN A 75 -9.18 6.71 0.88
C ASN A 75 -10.44 6.46 0.05
N MET A 76 -11.06 5.30 0.20
CA MET A 76 -12.36 5.02 -0.42
C MET A 76 -13.44 5.69 0.42
N GLU A 77 -14.02 6.78 -0.07
CA GLU A 77 -14.99 7.56 0.69
C GLU A 77 -16.26 6.78 0.96
N VAL A 78 -16.74 6.05 -0.04
CA VAL A 78 -18.03 5.36 0.00
C VAL A 78 -17.87 3.85 0.08
N PRO A 79 -18.77 3.12 0.75
CA PRO A 79 -18.62 1.69 0.87
C PRO A 79 -18.87 0.99 -0.48
N VAL A 80 -18.10 -0.05 -0.73
CA VAL A 80 -18.42 -1.15 -1.65
C VAL A 80 -18.91 -2.31 -0.79
N ALA A 81 -20.20 -2.31 -0.46
CA ALA A 81 -20.80 -3.29 0.43
C ALA A 81 -21.27 -4.58 -0.29
N GLY A 82 -21.24 -4.58 -1.63
CA GLY A 82 -21.74 -5.68 -2.46
C GLY A 82 -23.06 -5.34 -3.16
N GLU A 83 -23.40 -6.15 -4.16
CA GLU A 83 -24.59 -5.97 -5.00
C GLU A 83 -25.89 -6.14 -4.21
N GLU A 84 -25.88 -6.94 -3.14
CA GLU A 84 -27.05 -7.20 -2.29
C GLU A 84 -27.56 -5.96 -1.57
N PHE A 85 -26.73 -4.91 -1.46
CA PHE A 85 -27.10 -3.63 -0.88
C PHE A 85 -27.58 -2.59 -1.92
N GLY A 86 -27.51 -2.94 -3.21
CA GLY A 86 -27.86 -2.08 -4.35
C GLY A 86 -26.94 -0.88 -4.50
N LEU A 87 -26.75 -0.38 -5.72
CA LEU A 87 -26.01 0.86 -5.94
C LEU A 87 -26.80 2.07 -5.45
N SER A 88 -26.12 3.01 -4.81
CA SER A 88 -26.75 4.26 -4.40
C SER A 88 -25.73 5.40 -4.27
N GLY A 89 -26.21 6.63 -4.49
CA GLY A 89 -25.46 7.86 -4.25
C GLY A 89 -25.86 8.52 -2.93
N TYR A 90 -25.57 9.81 -2.79
CA TYR A 90 -25.93 10.60 -1.62
C TYR A 90 -27.43 10.49 -1.26
N PRO A 91 -27.82 10.45 0.03
CA PRO A 91 -26.98 10.61 1.23
C PRO A 91 -26.38 9.32 1.79
N GLN A 92 -26.80 8.16 1.29
CA GLN A 92 -26.28 6.88 1.74
C GLN A 92 -25.74 6.13 0.54
N PHE A 93 -24.44 5.98 0.45
CA PHE A 93 -23.76 5.47 -0.72
C PHE A 93 -23.59 3.95 -0.71
N ASN A 94 -23.42 3.39 -1.91
CA ASN A 94 -22.83 2.08 -2.15
C ASN A 94 -22.30 2.03 -3.59
N ALA A 95 -21.00 1.80 -3.74
CA ALA A 95 -20.32 1.82 -5.04
C ALA A 95 -20.16 0.42 -5.65
N PRO A 96 -20.02 0.32 -6.99
CA PRO A 96 -19.74 -0.96 -7.65
C PRO A 96 -18.39 -1.54 -7.24
N PRO A 97 -18.24 -2.86 -7.09
CA PRO A 97 -16.99 -3.48 -6.67
C PRO A 97 -15.81 -3.29 -7.62
N GLU A 98 -16.07 -3.07 -8.90
CA GLU A 98 -15.06 -2.89 -9.94
C GLU A 98 -14.20 -1.62 -9.73
N ILE A 99 -14.64 -0.68 -8.89
CA ILE A 99 -13.80 0.48 -8.50
C ILE A 99 -12.52 0.04 -7.78
N ILE A 100 -12.60 -1.01 -6.96
CA ILE A 100 -11.44 -1.53 -6.22
C ILE A 100 -10.46 -2.20 -7.17
N ASP A 101 -10.98 -2.93 -8.16
CA ASP A 101 -10.17 -3.60 -9.18
C ASP A 101 -9.47 -2.55 -10.08
N ALA A 102 -10.16 -1.45 -10.41
CA ALA A 102 -9.57 -0.33 -11.15
C ALA A 102 -8.48 0.40 -10.36
N LEU A 103 -8.70 0.67 -9.07
CA LEU A 103 -7.68 1.26 -8.19
C LEU A 103 -6.43 0.37 -8.09
N ALA A 104 -6.62 -0.94 -7.90
CA ALA A 104 -5.53 -1.91 -7.87
C ALA A 104 -4.77 -1.95 -9.21
N GLY A 105 -5.50 -1.93 -10.33
CA GLY A 105 -4.92 -1.85 -11.68
C GLY A 105 -4.15 -0.55 -11.94
N ALA A 106 -4.57 0.55 -11.31
CA ALA A 106 -3.94 1.86 -11.45
C ALA A 106 -2.68 2.04 -10.58
N GLY A 107 -2.44 1.14 -9.62
CA GLY A 107 -1.23 1.15 -8.77
C GLY A 107 -1.51 1.33 -7.27
N VAL A 108 -2.76 1.28 -6.81
CA VAL A 108 -3.09 1.36 -5.38
C VAL A 108 -2.88 0.02 -4.68
N ASP A 109 -2.09 0.01 -3.61
CA ASP A 109 -1.78 -1.18 -2.80
C ASP A 109 -2.71 -1.32 -1.58
N ILE A 110 -3.15 -0.19 -1.03
CA ILE A 110 -3.97 -0.17 0.18
C ILE A 110 -5.16 0.76 -0.03
N VAL A 111 -6.36 0.19 0.04
CA VAL A 111 -7.59 0.97 0.19
C VAL A 111 -7.97 0.98 1.67
N ASN A 112 -8.39 2.12 2.17
CA ASN A 112 -9.05 2.24 3.46
C ASN A 112 -10.43 2.89 3.28
N ASN A 113 -11.31 2.75 4.26
CA ASN A 113 -12.64 3.37 4.27
C ASN A 113 -12.85 4.06 5.61
N ALA A 114 -11.86 4.80 6.11
CA ALA A 114 -11.93 5.49 7.40
C ALA A 114 -12.61 6.87 7.26
N THR A 115 -13.90 6.87 6.94
CA THR A 115 -14.63 8.06 6.47
C THR A 115 -15.94 8.24 7.21
N ASN A 116 -16.64 9.36 6.98
CA ASN A 116 -17.97 9.52 7.57
C ASN A 116 -19.05 8.64 6.89
N HIS A 117 -18.74 8.04 5.74
CA HIS A 117 -19.65 7.20 4.97
C HIS A 117 -19.43 5.69 5.16
N SER A 118 -18.46 5.27 6.00
CA SER A 118 -18.14 3.85 6.22
C SER A 118 -19.31 2.99 6.67
N MET A 119 -20.34 3.61 7.25
CA MET A 119 -21.50 2.95 7.82
C MET A 119 -22.80 3.21 7.05
N ASP A 120 -22.73 3.71 5.81
CA ASP A 120 -23.91 4.00 4.99
C ASP A 120 -24.77 2.77 4.67
N ARG A 121 -24.20 1.57 4.79
CA ARG A 121 -24.88 0.27 4.66
C ARG A 121 -25.07 -0.44 6.00
N GLY A 122 -24.86 0.28 7.09
CA GLY A 122 -24.98 -0.20 8.47
C GLY A 122 -24.03 -1.35 8.79
N TRP A 123 -24.29 -2.01 9.92
CA TRP A 123 -23.47 -3.14 10.40
C TRP A 123 -23.35 -4.28 9.38
N ARG A 124 -24.42 -4.53 8.61
CA ARG A 124 -24.46 -5.62 7.64
C ARG A 124 -23.56 -5.36 6.43
N GLY A 125 -23.41 -4.10 6.01
CA GLY A 125 -22.61 -3.75 4.83
C GLY A 125 -21.10 -3.77 5.03
N ARG A 126 -20.61 -3.81 6.28
CA ARG A 126 -19.16 -3.82 6.55
C ARG A 126 -18.43 -5.04 6.01
N GLY A 127 -19.11 -6.17 5.84
CA GLY A 127 -18.50 -7.37 5.25
C GLY A 127 -18.00 -7.14 3.82
N GLY A 128 -18.66 -6.26 3.05
CA GLY A 128 -18.15 -5.82 1.75
C GLY A 128 -16.93 -4.90 1.90
N VAL A 129 -16.95 -3.99 2.88
CA VAL A 129 -15.80 -3.12 3.22
C VAL A 129 -14.55 -3.90 3.57
N ASP A 130 -14.66 -4.93 4.40
CA ASP A 130 -13.52 -5.76 4.78
C ASP A 130 -12.90 -6.48 3.57
N ARG A 131 -13.72 -6.84 2.56
CA ARG A 131 -13.24 -7.47 1.31
C ARG A 131 -12.48 -6.50 0.41
N GLN A 132 -12.78 -5.19 0.45
CA GLN A 132 -12.03 -4.17 -0.30
C GLN A 132 -10.57 -4.15 0.15
N HIS A 133 -10.35 -4.14 1.47
CA HIS A 133 -9.02 -4.14 2.08
C HIS A 133 -8.19 -5.38 1.71
N ALA A 134 -8.85 -6.52 1.46
CA ALA A 134 -8.18 -7.75 1.06
C ALA A 134 -7.76 -7.76 -0.42
N ARG A 135 -8.53 -7.11 -1.31
CA ARG A 135 -8.29 -7.12 -2.76
C ARG A 135 -7.11 -6.25 -3.19
N ALA A 136 -6.88 -5.11 -2.53
CA ALA A 136 -5.75 -4.23 -2.85
C ALA A 136 -4.36 -4.86 -2.55
N ARG A 137 -4.30 -5.85 -1.65
CA ARG A 137 -3.05 -6.49 -1.17
C ARG A 137 -2.27 -7.31 -2.20
N HIS A 138 -2.77 -7.52 -3.42
CA HIS A 138 -2.10 -8.38 -4.41
C HIS A 138 -0.97 -7.71 -5.21
N ALA A 139 -0.73 -6.41 -5.01
CA ALA A 139 0.35 -5.68 -5.68
C ALA A 139 1.74 -5.88 -5.06
N LEU A 140 1.81 -6.41 -3.82
CA LEU A 140 3.05 -6.54 -3.04
C LEU A 140 4.06 -7.56 -3.61
N HIS A 141 3.68 -8.36 -4.61
CA HIS A 141 4.58 -9.32 -5.25
C HIS A 141 5.49 -8.72 -6.35
N ARG A 142 5.46 -7.40 -6.58
CA ARG A 142 6.27 -6.76 -7.62
C ARG A 142 7.76 -6.55 -7.26
N GLN A 143 8.17 -6.71 -6.00
CA GLN A 143 9.55 -6.52 -5.54
C GLN A 143 10.22 -7.82 -5.06
N LEU A 144 10.30 -8.83 -5.94
CA LEU A 144 11.42 -9.79 -5.90
C LEU A 144 12.39 -9.55 -7.07
N ARG A 145 12.53 -8.28 -7.48
CA ARG A 145 13.64 -7.83 -8.32
C ARG A 145 14.81 -7.43 -7.41
N LEU A 146 15.55 -8.44 -6.94
CA LEU A 146 16.97 -8.34 -6.63
C LEU A 146 17.72 -9.16 -7.68
#